data_AF-A0A6A5HKI8-F1
#
_entry.id   AF-A0A6A5HKI8-F1
#
_cell.length_a   1.000
_cell.length_b   1.000
_cell.length_c   1.000
_cell.angle_alpha   90.00
_cell.angle_beta   90.00
_cell.angle_gamma   90.00
#
_symmetry.space_group_name_H-M   'P 1'
#
loop_
_entity.id
_entity.type
_entity.pdbx_description
1 polymer ?
#
loop_
_entity_poly.entity_id
_entity_poly.type
_entity_poly.pdbx_seq_one_letter_code
_entity_poly.pdbx_strand_id
1 'polypeptide(L)'
;MTDGNNKISSENNEEGGSAPKRQRIETENAENNANDQHPLTLRMMCNTCQEVLEKQKNIEHFNTEIVDELRSVKSELKLELQLIRDDLKPKTVIAAVPMKADSKDTTAWNSENKSATMPTTGKYFVLKHVFKNVSNMKEDEYRLSEAEEHFGIEWY
;
A
#
# COMPACT_ATOMS: atom_id res chain seq x y z
N MET A 1 34.56 15.37 -98.27
CA MET A 1 33.59 16.31 -97.69
C MET A 1 33.12 15.69 -96.38
N THR A 2 33.50 16.08 -95.16
CA THR A 2 34.22 17.21 -94.56
C THR A 2 34.56 16.66 -93.15
N ASP A 3 35.81 16.31 -92.87
CA ASP A 3 36.88 17.13 -92.29
C ASP A 3 36.72 17.42 -90.78
N GLY A 4 37.75 17.10 -89.98
CA GLY A 4 37.81 17.50 -88.55
C GLY A 4 38.57 16.61 -87.54
N ASN A 5 39.90 16.54 -87.67
CA ASN A 5 40.96 16.52 -86.62
C ASN A 5 40.93 15.52 -85.42
N ASN A 6 41.91 14.63 -85.22
CA ASN A 6 43.34 14.74 -84.81
C ASN A 6 43.58 14.73 -83.27
N LYS A 7 44.46 13.80 -82.81
CA LYS A 7 45.35 13.71 -81.59
C LYS A 7 44.99 14.60 -80.36
N ILE A 8 45.05 14.17 -79.08
CA ILE A 8 46.21 13.92 -78.16
C ILE A 8 45.60 13.51 -76.77
N SER A 9 46.08 12.47 -76.05
CA SER A 9 47.07 12.44 -74.93
C SER A 9 46.48 12.27 -73.51
N SER A 10 47.27 11.58 -72.66
CA SER A 10 47.34 11.47 -71.19
C SER A 10 46.23 10.84 -70.34
N GLU A 11 46.61 9.75 -69.66
CA GLU A 11 46.75 9.64 -68.19
C GLU A 11 45.57 10.09 -67.31
N ASN A 12 44.96 9.14 -66.59
CA ASN A 12 45.12 8.96 -65.13
C ASN A 12 43.99 8.15 -64.50
N ASN A 13 44.42 7.08 -63.81
CA ASN A 13 44.01 6.49 -62.53
C ASN A 13 42.55 6.47 -62.02
N GLU A 14 42.32 5.41 -61.24
CA GLU A 14 41.21 5.17 -60.29
C GLU A 14 39.89 4.75 -60.98
N GLU A 15 39.14 3.75 -60.53
CA GLU A 15 39.11 2.95 -59.31
C GLU A 15 38.06 1.85 -59.54
N GLY A 16 38.14 0.77 -58.76
CA GLY A 16 36.94 0.05 -58.34
C GLY A 16 36.60 -1.26 -59.05
N GLY A 17 36.78 -2.35 -58.30
CA GLY A 17 35.78 -3.43 -58.29
C GLY A 17 36.25 -4.81 -58.73
N SER A 18 36.81 -5.59 -57.80
CA SER A 18 36.72 -7.05 -57.90
C SER A 18 36.50 -7.68 -56.52
N ALA A 19 35.45 -8.51 -56.47
CA ALA A 19 34.83 -9.13 -55.30
C ALA A 19 35.77 -10.01 -54.43
N PRO A 20 35.35 -10.35 -53.18
CA PRO A 20 36.25 -10.75 -52.09
C PRO A 20 36.69 -12.22 -52.14
N LYS A 21 38.01 -12.45 -52.03
CA LYS A 21 38.57 -13.75 -51.64
C LYS A 21 38.49 -13.92 -50.13
N ARG A 22 37.84 -14.98 -49.66
CA ARG A 22 37.80 -15.39 -48.25
C ARG A 22 39.23 -15.70 -47.77
N GLN A 23 39.76 -14.88 -46.87
CA GLN A 23 41.02 -15.14 -46.18
C GLN A 23 40.70 -15.82 -44.83
N ARG A 24 41.14 -17.07 -44.70
CA ARG A 24 41.20 -17.80 -43.43
C ARG A 24 42.30 -17.17 -42.58
N ILE A 25 41.95 -16.62 -41.43
CA ILE A 25 42.92 -16.16 -40.43
C ILE A 25 42.92 -17.20 -39.32
N GLU A 26 44.04 -17.90 -39.17
CA GLU A 26 44.33 -18.73 -38.01
C GLU A 26 44.96 -17.86 -36.93
N THR A 27 44.29 -17.89 -35.76
CA THR A 27 44.78 -17.72 -34.38
C THR A 27 45.78 -16.61 -34.06
N GLU A 28 45.31 -15.59 -33.32
CA GLU A 28 46.06 -15.03 -32.19
C GLU A 28 45.11 -14.83 -31.01
N ASN A 29 45.46 -15.42 -29.87
CA ASN A 29 44.82 -15.23 -28.57
C ASN A 29 44.85 -13.75 -28.20
N ALA A 30 43.72 -13.06 -28.33
CA ALA A 30 43.39 -11.97 -27.44
C ALA A 30 42.54 -12.57 -26.31
N GLU A 31 43.18 -12.83 -25.16
CA GLU A 31 42.47 -13.13 -23.92
C GLU A 31 41.55 -11.94 -23.61
N ASN A 32 40.29 -12.08 -24.02
CA ASN A 32 39.23 -11.14 -23.72
C ASN A 32 38.85 -11.29 -22.24
N ASN A 33 39.52 -10.53 -21.39
CA ASN A 33 39.25 -10.27 -19.98
C ASN A 33 37.90 -9.57 -19.70
N ALA A 34 36.94 -9.62 -20.63
CA ALA A 34 35.55 -9.18 -20.44
C ALA A 34 34.63 -10.30 -19.92
N ASN A 35 35.11 -11.55 -19.85
CA ASN A 35 34.28 -12.72 -19.51
C ASN A 35 34.01 -12.88 -18.00
N ASP A 36 34.85 -12.32 -17.12
CA ASP A 36 34.75 -12.53 -15.67
C ASP A 36 33.77 -11.57 -14.95
N GLN A 37 33.39 -10.48 -15.62
CA GLN A 37 32.44 -9.49 -15.06
C GLN A 37 31.01 -10.05 -15.04
N HIS A 38 30.61 -10.79 -16.08
CA HIS A 38 29.25 -11.29 -16.27
C HIS A 38 28.83 -12.32 -15.19
N PRO A 39 29.68 -13.30 -14.81
CA PRO A 39 29.41 -14.23 -13.72
C PRO A 39 29.27 -13.55 -12.36
N LEU A 40 30.07 -12.50 -12.09
CA LEU A 40 30.01 -11.74 -10.85
C LEU A 40 28.71 -10.95 -10.72
N THR A 41 28.30 -10.26 -11.80
CA THR A 41 27.01 -9.55 -11.84
C THR A 41 25.83 -10.50 -11.66
N LEU A 42 25.83 -11.64 -12.37
CA LEU A 42 24.78 -12.66 -12.23
C LEU A 42 24.72 -13.24 -10.80
N ARG A 43 25.87 -13.51 -10.19
CA ARG A 43 25.93 -13.97 -8.79
C ARG A 43 25.34 -12.95 -7.83
N MET A 44 25.68 -11.68 -7.98
CA MET A 44 25.17 -10.61 -7.12
C MET A 44 23.66 -10.46 -7.27
N MET A 45 23.15 -10.53 -8.51
CA MET A 45 21.71 -10.56 -8.78
C MET A 45 21.03 -11.75 -8.10
N CYS A 46 21.55 -12.97 -8.24
CA CYS A 46 20.99 -14.15 -7.57
C CYS A 46 20.93 -13.98 -6.05
N ASN A 47 21.97 -13.43 -5.44
CA ASN A 47 21.98 -13.16 -3.99
C ASN A 47 20.90 -12.15 -3.60
N THR A 48 20.76 -11.04 -4.32
CA THR A 48 19.73 -10.03 -4.04
C THR A 48 18.32 -10.58 -4.24
N CYS A 49 18.10 -11.39 -5.29
CA CYS A 49 16.81 -12.04 -5.52
C CYS A 49 16.48 -13.03 -4.40
N GLN A 50 17.47 -13.77 -3.88
CA GLN A 50 17.27 -14.67 -2.75
C GLN A 50 16.85 -13.90 -1.50
N GLU A 51 17.51 -12.78 -1.18
CA GLU A 51 17.15 -11.95 -0.02
C GLU A 51 15.73 -11.38 -0.14
N VAL A 52 15.37 -10.90 -1.33
CA VAL A 52 14.01 -10.41 -1.61
C VAL A 52 13.00 -11.54 -1.47
N LEU A 53 13.30 -12.75 -1.94
CA LEU A 53 12.42 -13.90 -1.83
C LEU A 53 12.17 -14.30 -0.36
N GLU A 54 13.21 -14.31 0.47
CA GLU A 54 13.05 -14.62 1.90
C GLU A 54 12.24 -13.54 2.62
N LYS A 55 12.49 -12.26 2.32
CA LYS A 55 11.66 -11.15 2.84
C LYS A 55 10.19 -11.29 2.42
N GLN A 56 9.95 -11.66 1.15
CA GLN A 56 8.60 -11.85 0.63
C GLN A 56 7.86 -13.00 1.35
N LYS A 57 8.52 -14.13 1.59
CA LYS A 57 7.96 -15.25 2.37
C LYS A 57 7.60 -14.83 3.79
N ASN A 58 8.48 -14.07 4.45
CA ASN A 58 8.21 -13.57 5.80
C ASN A 58 6.98 -12.65 5.81
N ILE A 59 6.88 -11.73 4.85
CA ILE A 59 5.71 -10.84 4.72
C ILE A 59 4.43 -11.65 4.49
N GLU A 60 4.46 -12.66 3.62
CA GLU A 60 3.31 -13.51 3.34
C GLU A 60 2.85 -14.28 4.58
N HIS A 61 3.81 -14.79 5.37
CA HIS A 61 3.53 -15.44 6.65
C HIS A 61 2.85 -14.50 7.64
N PHE A 62 3.43 -13.33 7.90
CA PHE A 62 2.86 -12.33 8.82
C PHE A 62 1.48 -11.83 8.36
N ASN A 63 1.28 -11.61 7.05
CA ASN A 63 -0.01 -11.21 6.53
C ASN A 63 -1.08 -12.27 6.78
N THR A 64 -0.73 -13.54 6.63
CA THR A 64 -1.65 -14.66 6.91
C THR A 64 -2.03 -14.69 8.39
N GLU A 65 -1.05 -14.56 9.28
CA GLU A 65 -1.25 -14.50 10.73
C GLU A 65 -2.15 -13.33 11.14
N ILE A 66 -1.88 -12.11 10.65
CA ILE A 66 -2.71 -10.92 10.90
C ILE A 66 -4.15 -11.15 10.41
N VAL A 67 -4.33 -11.73 9.23
CA VAL A 67 -5.67 -12.01 8.68
C VAL A 67 -6.44 -13.00 9.55
N ASP A 68 -5.76 -14.02 10.09
CA ASP A 68 -6.39 -15.01 10.96
C ASP A 68 -6.72 -14.44 12.34
N GLU A 69 -5.85 -13.62 12.94
CA GLU A 69 -6.15 -12.89 14.19
C GLU A 69 -7.34 -11.94 14.02
N LEU A 70 -7.35 -11.14 12.94
CA LEU A 70 -8.47 -10.26 12.62
C LEU A 70 -9.78 -11.04 12.44
N ARG A 71 -9.71 -12.24 11.84
CA ARG A 71 -10.87 -13.13 11.71
C ARG A 71 -11.32 -13.64 13.09
N SER A 72 -10.40 -13.98 13.99
CA SER A 72 -10.72 -14.40 15.36
C SER A 72 -11.44 -13.30 16.12
N VAL A 73 -10.83 -12.12 16.23
CA VAL A 73 -11.41 -10.96 16.93
C VAL A 73 -12.77 -10.58 16.35
N LYS A 74 -12.92 -10.61 15.02
CA LYS A 74 -14.20 -10.38 14.36
C LYS A 74 -15.27 -11.40 14.78
N SER A 75 -14.89 -12.67 14.92
CA SER A 75 -15.82 -13.72 15.35
C SER A 75 -16.21 -13.58 16.83
N GLU A 76 -15.27 -13.24 17.70
CA GLU A 76 -15.52 -12.97 19.12
C GLU A 76 -16.47 -11.78 19.32
N LEU A 77 -16.18 -10.64 18.69
CA LEU A 77 -17.06 -9.47 18.73
C LEU A 77 -18.46 -9.77 18.21
N LYS A 78 -18.56 -10.60 17.16
CA LYS A 78 -19.86 -11.01 16.61
C LYS A 78 -20.66 -11.83 17.62
N LEU A 79 -20.02 -12.70 18.39
CA LEU A 79 -20.67 -13.50 19.44
C LEU A 79 -21.13 -12.62 20.60
N GLU A 80 -20.27 -11.73 21.09
CA GLU A 80 -20.59 -10.78 22.17
C GLU A 80 -21.80 -9.90 21.81
N LEU A 81 -21.83 -9.35 20.60
CA LEU A 81 -22.96 -8.55 20.11
C LEU A 81 -24.26 -9.35 20.02
N GLN A 82 -24.18 -10.64 19.69
CA GLN A 82 -25.35 -11.52 19.63
C GLN A 82 -25.89 -11.80 21.03
N LEU A 83 -25.00 -12.05 22.01
CA LEU A 83 -25.37 -12.26 23.41
C LEU A 83 -26.10 -11.05 24.00
N ILE A 84 -25.52 -9.85 23.83
CA ILE A 84 -26.12 -8.58 24.28
C ILE A 84 -27.51 -8.37 23.65
N ARG A 85 -27.66 -8.69 22.36
CA ARG A 85 -28.94 -8.59 21.67
C ARG A 85 -30.00 -9.53 22.24
N ASP A 86 -29.61 -10.75 22.60
CA ASP A 86 -30.55 -11.73 23.14
C ASP A 86 -30.98 -11.38 24.57
N ASP A 87 -30.10 -10.80 25.38
CA ASP A 87 -30.42 -10.28 26.73
C ASP A 87 -31.31 -9.03 26.70
N LEU A 88 -31.15 -8.17 25.69
CA LEU A 88 -31.95 -6.96 25.52
C LEU A 88 -33.31 -7.18 24.85
N LYS A 89 -33.70 -8.42 24.53
CA LYS A 89 -35.06 -8.69 24.04
C LYS A 89 -36.07 -8.24 25.11
N PRO A 90 -36.93 -7.25 24.83
CA PRO A 90 -37.88 -6.78 25.82
C PRO A 90 -38.83 -7.93 26.16
N LYS A 91 -38.79 -8.36 27.43
CA LYS A 91 -39.81 -9.21 28.01
C LYS A 91 -41.08 -8.37 28.09
N THR A 92 -41.96 -8.51 27.09
CA THR A 92 -43.28 -7.88 27.05
C THR A 92 -44.07 -8.36 28.28
N VAL A 93 -44.02 -7.60 29.36
CA VAL A 93 -44.95 -7.73 30.48
C VAL A 93 -46.24 -7.10 30.01
N ILE A 94 -47.18 -7.93 29.53
CA ILE A 94 -48.56 -7.53 29.31
C ILE A 94 -49.16 -7.28 30.71
N ALA A 95 -49.00 -6.06 31.23
CA ALA A 95 -49.80 -5.59 32.34
C ALA A 95 -51.22 -5.37 31.80
N ALA A 96 -52.12 -6.29 32.15
CA ALA A 96 -53.55 -6.16 31.85
C ALA A 96 -54.12 -4.94 32.59
N VAL A 97 -54.14 -3.80 31.91
CA VAL A 97 -55.00 -2.67 32.25
C VAL A 97 -56.26 -2.81 31.39
N PRO A 98 -57.47 -2.85 31.95
CA PRO A 98 -58.68 -2.92 31.15
C PRO A 98 -58.94 -1.54 30.52
N MET A 99 -58.42 -1.33 29.31
CA MET A 99 -58.81 -0.21 28.46
C MET A 99 -60.21 -0.45 27.91
N LYS A 100 -61.10 0.52 28.13
CA LYS A 100 -62.36 0.59 27.41
C LYS A 100 -62.07 0.85 25.92
N ALA A 101 -62.78 0.10 25.10
CA ALA A 101 -62.80 0.22 23.66
C ALA A 101 -63.23 1.63 23.23
N ASP A 102 -62.47 2.21 22.30
CA ASP A 102 -62.97 2.51 20.96
C ASP A 102 -61.85 3.16 20.15
N SER A 103 -61.49 2.53 19.03
CA SER A 103 -61.30 3.20 17.73
C SER A 103 -60.50 2.30 16.79
N LYS A 104 -61.17 2.02 15.68
CA LYS A 104 -60.75 1.27 14.50
C LYS A 104 -59.72 2.07 13.72
N ASP A 105 -58.52 1.53 13.51
CA ASP A 105 -57.92 1.62 12.17
C ASP A 105 -56.91 0.50 11.88
N THR A 106 -57.04 -0.06 10.69
CA THR A 106 -56.19 -1.11 10.13
C THR A 106 -55.22 -0.41 9.19
N THR A 107 -53.92 -0.45 9.43
CA THR A 107 -52.94 -0.12 8.38
C THR A 107 -51.68 -0.96 8.53
N ALA A 108 -51.35 -1.65 7.45
CA ALA A 108 -50.27 -2.61 7.32
C ALA A 108 -48.89 -2.00 7.64
N TRP A 109 -48.08 -2.75 8.39
CA TRP A 109 -46.70 -2.42 8.69
C TRP A 109 -45.79 -2.84 7.53
N ASN A 110 -45.55 -1.93 6.59
CA ASN A 110 -44.45 -2.09 5.63
C ASN A 110 -43.14 -1.71 6.31
N SER A 111 -42.33 -2.72 6.65
CA SER A 111 -40.97 -2.53 7.17
C SER A 111 -40.03 -2.14 6.02
N GLU A 112 -39.97 -0.85 5.71
CA GLU A 112 -38.86 -0.29 4.94
C GLU A 112 -37.65 -0.11 5.86
N ASN A 113 -36.65 -0.95 5.66
CA ASN A 113 -35.37 -0.90 6.37
C ASN A 113 -34.57 0.31 5.87
N LYS A 114 -34.91 1.51 6.34
CA LYS A 114 -34.07 2.70 6.18
C LYS A 114 -32.98 2.63 7.24
N SER A 115 -31.79 2.22 6.81
CA SER A 115 -30.54 2.35 7.56
C SER A 115 -30.38 3.81 7.99
N ALA A 116 -30.86 4.14 9.18
CA ALA A 116 -30.66 5.43 9.80
C ALA A 116 -29.19 5.53 10.23
N THR A 117 -28.38 6.22 9.43
CA THR A 117 -27.06 6.68 9.85
C THR A 117 -27.28 7.68 10.99
N MET A 118 -27.09 7.23 12.23
CA MET A 118 -27.20 8.10 13.40
C MET A 118 -26.00 9.06 13.40
N PRO A 119 -26.19 10.38 13.40
CA PRO A 119 -25.08 11.31 13.57
C PRO A 119 -24.53 11.15 14.99
N THR A 120 -23.30 10.66 15.12
CA THR A 120 -22.57 10.62 16.40
C THR A 120 -22.20 12.04 16.81
N THR A 121 -23.11 12.70 17.51
CA THR A 121 -22.85 14.00 18.13
C THR A 121 -22.09 13.75 19.44
N GLY A 122 -20.77 13.78 19.37
CA GLY A 122 -19.89 13.71 20.55
C GLY A 122 -19.55 15.10 21.08
N LYS A 123 -19.32 15.22 22.39
CA LYS A 123 -18.72 16.43 22.96
C LYS A 123 -17.21 16.39 22.71
N TYR A 124 -16.62 17.51 22.31
CA TYR A 124 -15.17 17.65 22.08
C TYR A 124 -14.66 18.95 22.70
N PHE A 125 -13.38 18.98 23.04
CA PHE A 125 -12.68 20.17 23.50
C PHE A 125 -11.24 20.13 22.98
N VAL A 126 -10.51 21.24 23.13
CA VAL A 126 -9.12 21.35 22.71
C VAL A 126 -8.29 21.83 23.89
N LEU A 127 -7.38 21.00 24.38
CA LEU A 127 -6.39 21.37 25.39
C LEU A 127 -5.20 22.07 24.73
N LYS A 128 -4.76 23.22 25.26
CA LYS A 128 -3.61 23.97 24.73
C LYS A 128 -2.66 24.36 25.85
N HIS A 129 -1.39 23.96 25.72
CA HIS A 129 -0.33 24.38 26.63
C HIS A 129 0.93 24.82 25.87
N VAL A 130 1.68 25.77 26.44
CA VAL A 130 2.91 26.31 25.86
C VAL A 130 4.06 26.11 26.85
N PHE A 131 4.99 25.22 26.50
CA PHE A 131 6.22 25.04 27.25
C PHE A 131 7.19 26.20 27.01
N LYS A 132 7.64 26.82 28.10
CA LYS A 132 8.65 27.90 28.08
C LYS A 132 10.03 27.33 28.39
N ASN A 133 11.07 28.01 27.89
CA ASN A 133 12.48 27.66 28.14
C ASN A 133 12.85 26.24 27.72
N VAL A 134 12.36 25.79 26.56
CA VAL A 134 12.60 24.44 26.02
C VAL A 134 14.10 24.14 25.90
N SER A 135 14.93 25.14 25.60
CA SER A 135 16.40 25.00 25.52
C SER A 135 17.06 24.55 26.83
N ASN A 136 16.39 24.75 27.97
CA ASN A 136 16.92 24.44 29.30
C ASN A 136 16.24 23.20 29.90
N MET A 137 15.38 22.51 29.16
CA MET A 137 14.74 21.28 29.63
C MET A 137 15.78 20.16 29.67
N LYS A 138 15.80 19.41 30.77
CA LYS A 138 16.68 18.26 30.91
C LYS A 138 16.07 17.03 30.25
N GLU A 139 16.92 16.13 29.78
CA GLU A 139 16.52 14.79 29.40
C GLU A 139 15.87 14.10 30.61
N ASP A 140 14.79 13.35 30.37
CA ASP A 140 13.97 12.66 31.38
C ASP A 140 13.25 13.55 32.41
N GLU A 141 13.15 14.87 32.18
CA GLU A 141 12.36 15.77 33.04
C GLU A 141 10.87 15.79 32.63
N TYR A 142 10.01 15.27 33.51
CA TYR A 142 8.55 15.32 33.30
C TYR A 142 7.97 16.69 33.63
N ARG A 143 7.29 17.31 32.66
CA ARG A 143 6.52 18.55 32.84
C ARG A 143 5.11 18.36 32.33
N LEU A 144 4.14 18.77 33.14
CA LEU A 144 2.72 18.75 32.82
C LEU A 144 2.19 20.17 32.63
N SER A 145 1.08 20.31 31.93
CA SER A 145 0.35 21.57 31.91
C SER A 145 -0.41 21.79 33.21
N GLU A 146 -1.06 22.95 33.32
CA GLU A 146 -1.99 23.22 34.40
C GLU A 146 -3.25 22.37 34.20
N ALA A 147 -3.88 21.91 35.28
CA ALA A 147 -5.08 21.10 35.19
C ALA A 147 -6.23 21.89 34.53
N GLU A 148 -6.86 21.31 33.51
CA GLU A 148 -8.06 21.85 32.87
C GLU A 148 -9.20 20.82 32.92
N GLU A 149 -10.34 21.20 33.53
CA GLU A 149 -11.49 20.31 33.65
C GLU A 149 -12.34 20.31 32.36
N HIS A 150 -12.54 19.13 31.78
CA HIS A 150 -13.48 18.90 30.70
C HIS A 150 -14.34 17.67 30.95
N PHE A 151 -15.65 17.86 30.93
CA PHE A 151 -16.64 16.81 31.17
C PHE A 151 -16.52 16.13 32.54
N GLY A 152 -16.11 16.87 33.58
CA GLY A 152 -15.90 16.35 34.93
C GLY A 152 -14.62 15.52 35.10
N ILE A 153 -13.69 15.62 34.14
CA ILE A 153 -12.38 14.97 34.17
C ILE A 153 -11.31 16.06 34.06
N GLU A 154 -10.29 16.01 34.90
CA GLU A 154 -9.13 16.90 34.82
C GLU A 154 -8.12 16.39 33.78
N TRP A 155 -7.62 17.30 32.95
CA TRP A 155 -6.62 17.05 31.91
C TRP A 155 -5.37 17.88 32.20
N TYR A 156 -4.19 17.32 31.88
CA TYR A 156 -2.87 17.89 32.19
C TYR A 156 -1.94 17.84 30.97
#